data_AF-A0A955RVD9-F1
#
_entry.id   AF-A0A955RVD9-F1
#
_cell.length_a   1.000
_cell.length_b   1.000
_cell.length_c   1.000
_cell.angle_alpha   90.00
_cell.angle_beta   90.00
_cell.angle_gamma   90.00
#
_symmetry.space_group_name_H-M   'P 1'
#
loop_
_entity.id
_entity.type
_entity.pdbx_description
1 polymer ?
#
loop_
_entity_poly.entity_id
_entity_poly.type
_entity_poly.pdbx_seq_one_letter_code
_entity_poly.pdbx_strand_id
1 'polypeptide(L)'
;MTRKIFVIVNPSSGKPKPVLRMLSDEFKKKNIQWDAGVLFQDNLETLLKRAKEFGADTLGISGGDGTIAGVLSHYKDIKIPIAIIPSGTANVLAGELKLPQLVEGAIAVIGDEKAAPRPVDIGTVNDRCFITRVGWGFEADMVQGASDDLKGKLGKVAYLISAFKSFFGNKEIHFKLNIDGE
;
A
#
# COMPACT_ATOMS: atom_id res chain seq x y z
N MET A 1 -6.67 -11.18 25.58
CA MET A 1 -7.69 -10.26 25.03
C MET A 1 -8.05 -10.75 23.64
N THR A 2 -9.31 -10.62 23.22
CA THR A 2 -9.73 -10.95 21.85
C THR A 2 -9.18 -9.90 20.89
N ARG A 3 -8.48 -10.34 19.82
CA ARG A 3 -7.92 -9.44 18.80
C ARG A 3 -9.04 -8.69 18.06
N LYS A 4 -8.80 -7.42 17.77
CA LYS A 4 -9.71 -6.51 17.06
C LYS A 4 -9.07 -5.94 15.82
N ILE A 5 -9.50 -6.40 14.64
CA ILE A 5 -8.90 -6.00 13.36
C ILE A 5 -9.89 -5.14 12.58
N PHE A 6 -9.48 -3.92 12.21
CA PHE A 6 -10.25 -3.11 11.28
C PHE A 6 -9.60 -3.14 9.91
N VAL A 7 -10.35 -3.45 8.83
CA VAL A 7 -9.78 -3.54 7.47
C VAL A 7 -10.32 -2.44 6.56
N ILE A 8 -9.44 -1.62 6.03
CA ILE A 8 -9.73 -0.69 4.93
C ILE A 8 -9.59 -1.45 3.61
N VAL A 9 -10.64 -1.46 2.79
CA VAL A 9 -10.67 -2.21 1.52
C VAL A 9 -10.87 -1.23 0.36
N ASN A 10 -9.91 -1.17 -0.56
CA ASN A 10 -10.07 -0.47 -1.83
C ASN A 10 -10.55 -1.44 -2.92
N PRO A 11 -11.83 -1.37 -3.35
CA PRO A 11 -12.39 -2.26 -4.36
C PRO A 11 -11.86 -1.98 -5.77
N SER A 12 -11.31 -0.79 -6.02
CA SER A 12 -10.72 -0.39 -7.30
C SER A 12 -9.29 -0.90 -7.50
N SER A 13 -8.70 -1.56 -6.49
CA SER A 13 -7.34 -2.11 -6.58
C SER A 13 -7.34 -3.49 -7.25
N GLY A 14 -6.54 -3.61 -8.33
CA GLY A 14 -6.31 -4.89 -9.00
C GLY A 14 -7.56 -5.50 -9.63
N LYS A 15 -7.57 -6.83 -9.77
CA LYS A 15 -8.75 -7.56 -10.25
C LYS A 15 -9.75 -7.74 -9.10
N PRO A 16 -11.07 -7.77 -9.37
CA PRO A 16 -12.08 -8.05 -8.35
C PRO A 16 -11.76 -9.34 -7.57
N LYS A 17 -11.71 -9.24 -6.24
CA LYS A 17 -11.51 -10.35 -5.31
C LYS A 17 -12.53 -10.24 -4.17
N PRO A 18 -13.08 -11.35 -3.67
CA PRO A 18 -14.07 -11.34 -2.59
C PRO A 18 -13.39 -11.19 -1.22
N VAL A 19 -12.58 -10.14 -1.04
CA VAL A 19 -11.73 -9.94 0.16
C VAL A 19 -12.55 -9.96 1.45
N LEU A 20 -13.70 -9.28 1.49
CA LEU A 20 -14.57 -9.27 2.67
C LEU A 20 -15.07 -10.67 3.06
N ARG A 21 -15.37 -11.53 2.07
CA ARG A 21 -15.77 -12.92 2.33
C ARG A 21 -14.59 -13.73 2.88
N MET A 22 -13.41 -13.59 2.26
CA MET A 22 -12.20 -14.27 2.72
C MET A 22 -11.82 -13.88 4.16
N LEU A 23 -11.92 -12.59 4.50
CA LEU A 23 -11.73 -12.09 5.87
C LEU A 23 -12.74 -12.69 6.84
N SER A 24 -14.03 -12.66 6.48
CA SER A 24 -15.10 -13.25 7.30
C SER A 24 -14.85 -14.73 7.58
N ASP A 25 -14.51 -15.50 6.53
CA ASP A 25 -14.27 -16.93 6.61
C ASP A 25 -13.06 -17.26 7.50
N GLU A 26 -11.98 -16.47 7.44
CA GLU A 26 -10.79 -16.69 8.26
C GLU A 26 -10.99 -16.22 9.71
N PHE A 27 -11.44 -14.98 9.91
CA PHE A 27 -11.52 -14.37 11.23
C PHE A 27 -12.60 -15.01 12.11
N LYS A 28 -13.69 -15.52 11.52
CA LYS A 28 -14.70 -16.30 12.24
C LYS A 28 -14.13 -17.60 12.83
N LYS A 29 -13.23 -18.28 12.12
CA LYS A 29 -12.57 -19.51 12.61
C LYS A 29 -11.61 -19.23 13.77
N LYS A 30 -11.05 -18.02 13.82
CA LYS A 30 -10.00 -17.62 14.77
C LYS A 30 -10.54 -16.80 15.96
N ASN A 31 -11.86 -16.66 16.09
CA ASN A 31 -12.51 -15.84 17.11
C ASN A 31 -11.96 -14.40 17.15
N ILE A 32 -11.65 -13.82 15.99
CA ILE A 32 -11.17 -12.45 15.85
C ILE A 32 -12.39 -11.54 15.68
N GLN A 33 -12.49 -10.50 16.51
CA GLN A 33 -13.45 -9.43 16.29
C GLN A 33 -12.94 -8.55 15.15
N TRP A 34 -13.78 -8.27 14.16
CA TRP A 34 -13.35 -7.45 13.05
C TRP A 34 -14.46 -6.59 12.49
N ASP A 35 -14.06 -5.50 11.85
CA ASP A 35 -14.92 -4.61 11.09
C ASP A 35 -14.17 -4.14 9.83
N ALA A 36 -14.89 -3.60 8.85
CA ALA A 36 -14.30 -3.13 7.61
C ALA A 36 -14.95 -1.86 7.07
N GLY A 37 -14.13 -1.06 6.39
CA GLY A 37 -14.50 0.14 5.67
C GLY A 37 -14.11 0.06 4.21
N VAL A 38 -15.01 0.41 3.31
CA VAL A 38 -14.70 0.51 1.88
C VAL A 38 -14.10 1.90 1.62
N LEU A 39 -12.90 1.93 1.07
CA LEU A 39 -12.22 3.17 0.68
C LEU A 39 -12.81 3.69 -0.63
N PHE A 40 -13.20 4.96 -0.63
CA PHE A 40 -13.57 5.73 -1.81
C PHE A 40 -13.08 7.17 -1.63
N GLN A 41 -13.34 8.05 -2.61
CA GLN A 41 -12.81 9.42 -2.56
C GLN A 41 -13.19 10.12 -1.24
N ASP A 42 -12.17 10.69 -0.59
CA ASP A 42 -12.23 11.56 0.58
C ASP A 42 -12.78 10.96 1.88
N ASN A 43 -12.87 9.63 2.00
CA ASN A 43 -13.40 9.00 3.22
C ASN A 43 -12.35 8.39 4.17
N LEU A 44 -11.05 8.48 3.86
CA LEU A 44 -9.99 7.83 4.64
C LEU A 44 -9.99 8.25 6.12
N GLU A 45 -10.08 9.55 6.41
CA GLU A 45 -10.12 10.05 7.79
C GLU A 45 -11.30 9.47 8.58
N THR A 46 -12.46 9.35 7.94
CA THR A 46 -13.66 8.73 8.53
C THR A 46 -13.40 7.25 8.86
N LEU A 47 -12.73 6.52 7.97
CA LEU A 47 -12.39 5.11 8.20
C LEU A 47 -11.37 4.95 9.34
N LEU A 48 -10.36 5.82 9.41
CA LEU A 48 -9.38 5.81 10.51
C LEU A 48 -10.04 6.13 11.85
N LYS A 49 -10.97 7.09 11.88
CA LYS A 49 -11.78 7.40 13.07
C LYS A 49 -12.62 6.19 13.49
N ARG A 50 -13.29 5.52 12.56
CA ARG A 50 -14.08 4.32 12.84
C ARG A 50 -13.22 3.17 13.36
N ALA A 51 -12.02 2.97 12.81
CA ALA A 51 -11.07 1.98 13.31
C ALA A 51 -10.67 2.25 14.78
N LYS A 52 -10.46 3.53 15.12
CA LYS A 52 -10.17 3.96 16.49
C LYS A 52 -11.35 3.75 17.43
N GLU A 53 -12.56 4.14 17.02
CA GLU A 53 -13.80 3.97 17.81
C GLU A 53 -14.15 2.49 18.02
N PHE A 54 -13.87 1.64 17.03
CA PHE A 54 -13.98 0.18 17.14
C PHE A 54 -13.00 -0.41 18.17
N GLY A 55 -11.94 0.33 18.51
CA GLY A 55 -10.85 -0.13 19.36
C GLY A 55 -9.99 -1.17 18.66
N ALA A 56 -9.72 -0.98 17.36
CA ALA A 56 -8.85 -1.85 16.60
C ALA A 56 -7.44 -1.89 17.21
N ASP A 57 -6.89 -3.09 17.37
CA ASP A 57 -5.49 -3.31 17.72
C ASP A 57 -4.60 -3.57 16.50
N THR A 58 -5.21 -3.77 15.32
CA THR A 58 -4.54 -3.96 14.03
C THR A 58 -5.34 -3.27 12.92
N LEU A 59 -4.65 -2.51 12.06
CA LEU A 59 -5.24 -1.90 10.86
C LEU A 59 -4.86 -2.72 9.61
N GLY A 60 -5.81 -3.43 9.03
CA GLY A 60 -5.65 -4.08 7.73
C GLY A 60 -5.85 -3.10 6.58
N ILE A 61 -5.05 -3.22 5.52
CA ILE A 61 -5.19 -2.46 4.28
C ILE A 61 -5.21 -3.44 3.10
N SER A 62 -6.37 -3.56 2.46
CA SER A 62 -6.52 -4.29 1.20
C SER A 62 -6.48 -3.33 0.03
N GLY A 63 -5.37 -3.33 -0.70
CA GLY A 63 -5.19 -2.50 -1.88
C GLY A 63 -3.88 -2.77 -2.61
N GLY A 64 -3.60 -1.94 -3.61
CA GLY A 64 -2.26 -1.85 -4.23
C GLY A 64 -1.35 -0.84 -3.53
N ASP A 65 -0.13 -0.69 -4.04
CA ASP A 65 0.90 0.19 -3.46
C ASP A 65 0.42 1.64 -3.25
N GLY A 66 -0.36 2.20 -4.20
CA GLY A 66 -0.93 3.55 -4.05
C GLY A 66 -1.98 3.68 -2.94
N THR A 67 -2.75 2.62 -2.69
CA THR A 67 -3.70 2.59 -1.56
C THR A 67 -2.94 2.53 -0.24
N ILE A 68 -1.94 1.65 -0.16
CA ILE A 68 -1.12 1.50 1.03
C ILE A 68 -0.38 2.81 1.32
N ALA A 69 0.23 3.44 0.32
CA ALA A 69 0.88 4.75 0.46
C ALA A 69 -0.10 5.85 0.90
N GLY A 70 -1.33 5.87 0.36
CA GLY A 70 -2.35 6.85 0.75
C GLY A 70 -2.83 6.69 2.20
N VAL A 71 -2.93 5.46 2.71
CA VAL A 71 -3.21 5.23 4.13
C VAL A 71 -1.99 5.60 4.99
N LEU A 72 -0.79 5.21 4.57
CA LEU A 72 0.45 5.47 5.28
C LEU A 72 0.85 6.95 5.31
N SER A 73 0.31 7.81 4.45
CA SER A 73 0.52 9.26 4.60
C SER A 73 -0.03 9.80 5.93
N HIS A 74 -0.94 9.05 6.58
CA HIS A 74 -1.49 9.33 7.91
C HIS A 74 -0.77 8.54 9.01
N TYR A 75 0.47 8.06 8.79
CA TYR A 75 1.22 7.25 9.75
C TYR A 75 1.35 7.91 11.14
N LYS A 76 1.31 9.25 11.21
CA LYS A 76 1.35 9.97 12.49
C LYS A 76 0.13 9.68 13.37
N ASP A 77 -1.02 9.38 12.77
CA ASP A 77 -2.27 9.07 13.45
C ASP A 77 -2.48 7.57 13.68
N ILE A 78 -1.72 6.72 12.98
CA ILE A 78 -1.81 5.27 13.08
C ILE A 78 -0.78 4.77 14.10
N LYS A 79 -1.27 4.39 15.29
CA LYS A 79 -0.44 3.89 16.41
C LYS A 79 -0.53 2.37 16.63
N ILE A 80 -1.21 1.68 15.73
CA ILE A 80 -1.42 0.23 15.76
C ILE A 80 -0.69 -0.44 14.59
N PRO A 81 -0.27 -1.70 14.71
CA PRO A 81 0.28 -2.47 13.61
C PRO A 81 -0.56 -2.41 12.33
N ILE A 82 0.15 -2.33 11.20
CA ILE A 82 -0.46 -2.32 9.88
C ILE A 82 -0.27 -3.68 9.22
N ALA A 83 -1.38 -4.25 8.76
CA ALA A 83 -1.45 -5.50 8.03
C ALA A 83 -1.72 -5.23 6.55
N ILE A 84 -0.82 -5.67 5.67
CA ILE A 84 -0.95 -5.46 4.21
C ILE A 84 -1.62 -6.68 3.58
N ILE A 85 -2.72 -6.45 2.87
CA ILE A 85 -3.41 -7.43 2.03
C ILE A 85 -3.20 -7.01 0.56
N PRO A 86 -2.28 -7.65 -0.18
CA PRO A 86 -1.87 -7.20 -1.52
C PRO A 86 -2.94 -7.54 -2.57
N SER A 87 -3.97 -6.71 -2.67
CA SER A 87 -5.05 -6.87 -3.65
C SER A 87 -4.79 -6.09 -4.95
N GLY A 88 -3.71 -5.33 -5.04
CA GLY A 88 -3.29 -4.61 -6.26
C GLY A 88 -2.61 -5.48 -7.31
N THR A 89 -2.14 -4.82 -8.38
CA THR A 89 -1.49 -5.47 -9.54
C THR A 89 0.00 -5.74 -9.33
N ALA A 90 0.73 -4.78 -8.76
CA ALA A 90 2.20 -4.87 -8.60
C ALA A 90 2.60 -5.36 -7.21
N ASN A 91 2.02 -4.77 -6.15
CA ASN A 91 2.24 -5.13 -4.76
C ASN A 91 3.73 -5.14 -4.36
N VAL A 92 4.47 -4.15 -4.86
CA VAL A 92 5.93 -4.04 -4.69
C VAL A 92 6.30 -4.07 -3.21
N LEU A 93 5.58 -3.31 -2.37
CA LEU A 93 5.87 -3.26 -0.93
C LEU A 93 5.72 -4.63 -0.27
N ALA A 94 4.70 -5.41 -0.64
CA ALA A 94 4.54 -6.75 -0.08
C ALA A 94 5.73 -7.65 -0.46
N GLY A 95 6.25 -7.52 -1.69
CA GLY A 95 7.42 -8.24 -2.17
C GLY A 95 8.69 -7.89 -1.40
N GLU A 96 8.99 -6.60 -1.29
CA GLU A 96 10.16 -6.09 -0.54
C GLU A 96 10.11 -6.47 0.94
N LEU A 97 8.90 -6.47 1.53
CA LEU A 97 8.70 -6.86 2.91
C LEU A 97 8.65 -8.38 3.12
N LYS A 98 8.80 -9.19 2.05
CA LYS A 98 8.71 -10.66 2.04
C LYS A 98 7.38 -11.17 2.62
N LEU A 99 6.31 -10.42 2.39
CA LEU A 99 4.95 -10.82 2.75
C LEU A 99 4.36 -11.75 1.69
N PRO A 100 3.37 -12.59 2.06
CA PRO A 100 2.62 -13.37 1.08
C PRO A 100 2.04 -12.47 -0.01
N GLN A 101 2.24 -12.86 -1.28
CA GLN A 101 1.79 -12.10 -2.45
C GLN A 101 0.32 -12.35 -2.81
N LEU A 102 -0.27 -13.42 -2.26
CA LEU A 102 -1.66 -13.78 -2.43
C LEU A 102 -2.49 -13.25 -1.27
N VAL A 103 -3.72 -12.82 -1.57
CA VAL A 103 -4.64 -12.26 -0.58
C VAL A 103 -4.95 -13.27 0.51
N GLU A 104 -5.16 -14.52 0.13
CA GLU A 104 -5.44 -15.65 1.02
C GLU A 104 -4.28 -15.88 2.00
N GLY A 105 -3.04 -15.84 1.50
CA GLY A 105 -1.84 -15.99 2.33
C GLY A 105 -1.68 -14.83 3.31
N ALA A 106 -1.93 -13.59 2.86
CA ALA A 106 -1.87 -12.42 3.72
C ALA A 106 -2.95 -12.47 4.82
N ILE A 107 -4.19 -12.82 4.48
CA ILE A 107 -5.29 -12.98 5.44
C ILE A 107 -4.98 -14.08 6.46
N ALA A 108 -4.40 -15.21 6.03
CA ALA A 108 -4.00 -16.29 6.92
C ALA A 108 -2.93 -15.84 7.93
N VAL A 109 -1.91 -15.07 7.48
CA VAL A 109 -0.89 -14.50 8.38
C VAL A 109 -1.52 -13.52 9.37
N ILE A 110 -2.42 -12.66 8.90
CA ILE A 110 -3.11 -11.68 9.77
C ILE A 110 -3.93 -12.39 10.84
N GLY A 111 -4.59 -13.50 10.48
CA GLY A 111 -5.38 -14.33 11.39
C GLY A 111 -4.56 -15.24 12.32
N ASP A 112 -3.26 -15.40 12.09
CA ASP A 112 -2.39 -16.22 12.92
C ASP A 112 -2.04 -15.48 14.22
N GLU A 113 -2.22 -16.15 15.37
CA GLU A 113 -1.85 -15.64 16.69
C GLU A 113 -0.34 -15.53 16.89
N LYS A 114 0.44 -16.30 16.11
CA LYS A 114 1.90 -16.29 16.15
C LYS A 114 2.50 -15.20 15.27
N ALA A 115 1.71 -14.55 14.42
CA ALA A 115 2.18 -13.46 13.61
C ALA A 115 2.51 -12.25 14.50
N ALA A 116 3.74 -11.77 14.40
CA ALA A 116 4.22 -10.61 15.13
C ALA A 116 4.48 -9.44 14.17
N PRO A 117 4.12 -8.20 14.55
CA PRO A 117 4.52 -7.03 13.79
C PRO A 117 6.04 -6.86 13.86
N ARG A 118 6.60 -6.27 12.81
CA ARG A 118 8.00 -5.85 12.77
C ARG A 118 8.09 -4.35 12.48
N PRO A 119 9.08 -3.64 13.04
CA PRO A 119 9.32 -2.26 12.67
C PRO A 119 9.69 -2.16 11.18
N VAL A 120 9.22 -1.10 10.55
CA VAL A 120 9.51 -0.74 9.16
C VAL A 120 9.73 0.76 9.12
N ASP A 121 10.83 1.19 8.51
CA ASP A 121 11.13 2.61 8.37
C ASP A 121 10.22 3.26 7.33
N ILE A 122 9.89 4.53 7.60
CA ILE A 122 9.13 5.37 6.69
C ILE A 122 10.01 6.57 6.34
N GLY A 123 10.26 6.76 5.05
CA GLY A 123 10.97 7.94 4.54
C GLY A 123 10.02 9.13 4.38
N THR A 124 10.55 10.34 4.51
CA THR A 124 9.80 11.57 4.22
C THR A 124 10.61 12.51 3.32
N VAL A 125 9.94 13.16 2.37
CA VAL A 125 10.49 14.21 1.51
C VAL A 125 9.49 15.35 1.44
N ASN A 126 9.88 16.57 1.86
CA ASN A 126 9.00 17.75 1.85
C ASN A 126 7.59 17.44 2.41
N ASP A 127 7.55 16.84 3.61
CA ASP A 127 6.34 16.39 4.31
C ASP A 127 5.55 15.23 3.68
N ARG A 128 6.02 14.66 2.57
CA ARG A 128 5.39 13.50 1.92
C ARG A 128 6.09 12.20 2.33
N CYS A 129 5.30 11.25 2.81
CA CYS A 129 5.75 9.90 3.14
C CYS A 129 6.05 9.08 1.88
N PHE A 130 7.13 8.30 1.90
CA PHE A 130 7.39 7.22 0.96
C PHE A 130 7.92 5.99 1.72
N ILE A 131 7.64 4.79 1.18
CA ILE A 131 8.03 3.53 1.85
C ILE A 131 8.80 2.57 0.93
N THR A 132 8.71 2.75 -0.39
CA THR A 132 9.42 1.91 -1.36
C THR A 132 10.61 2.65 -1.98
N ARG A 133 10.37 3.82 -2.56
CA ARG A 133 11.40 4.59 -3.26
C ARG A 133 11.01 6.05 -3.48
N VAL A 134 12.03 6.89 -3.60
CA VAL A 134 11.95 8.24 -4.19
C VAL A 134 12.91 8.28 -5.38
N GLY A 135 12.53 8.98 -6.44
CA GLY A 135 13.34 9.08 -7.66
C GLY A 135 13.19 10.46 -8.32
N TRP A 136 14.21 10.85 -9.09
CA TRP A 136 14.29 12.11 -9.82
C TRP A 136 14.78 11.89 -11.25
N GLY A 137 14.51 12.83 -12.16
CA GLY A 137 14.93 12.77 -13.56
C GLY A 137 14.22 11.65 -14.34
N PHE A 138 14.98 10.88 -15.12
CA PHE A 138 14.49 9.84 -16.04
C PHE A 138 13.39 8.95 -15.46
N GLU A 139 13.59 8.46 -14.24
CA GLU A 139 12.62 7.57 -13.59
C GLU A 139 11.32 8.28 -13.25
N ALA A 140 11.40 9.54 -12.79
CA ALA A 140 10.23 10.36 -12.51
C ALA A 140 9.46 10.67 -13.81
N ASP A 141 10.17 10.98 -14.89
CA ASP A 141 9.58 11.25 -16.21
C ASP A 141 8.88 10.00 -16.77
N MET A 142 9.47 8.82 -16.60
CA MET A 142 8.87 7.56 -17.00
C MET A 142 7.58 7.25 -16.21
N VAL A 143 7.57 7.51 -14.89
CA VAL A 143 6.39 7.28 -14.04
C VAL A 143 5.27 8.28 -14.35
N GLN A 144 5.60 9.56 -14.57
CA GLN A 144 4.61 10.57 -14.98
C GLN A 144 4.06 10.32 -16.38
N GLY A 145 4.90 9.91 -17.33
CA GLY A 145 4.51 9.59 -18.71
C GLY A 145 3.64 8.33 -18.83
N ALA A 146 3.67 7.44 -17.83
CA ALA A 146 2.82 6.26 -17.75
C ALA A 146 1.40 6.57 -17.20
N SER A 147 0.83 7.71 -17.57
CA SER A 147 -0.51 8.13 -17.18
C SER A 147 -1.61 7.17 -17.68
N ASP A 148 -2.79 7.26 -17.08
CA ASP A 148 -3.85 6.25 -17.11
C ASP A 148 -4.37 5.91 -18.53
N ASP A 149 -4.27 6.85 -19.48
CA ASP A 149 -4.65 6.64 -20.89
C ASP A 149 -3.79 5.59 -21.62
N LEU A 150 -2.50 5.49 -21.28
CA LEU A 150 -1.58 4.52 -21.88
C LEU A 150 -1.63 3.16 -21.18
N LYS A 151 -1.89 3.15 -19.86
CA LYS A 151 -2.07 1.92 -19.07
C LYS A 151 -3.29 1.12 -19.53
N GLY A 152 -4.37 1.79 -19.92
CA GLY A 152 -5.59 1.14 -20.41
C GLY A 152 -5.47 0.46 -21.77
N LYS A 153 -4.59 0.94 -22.67
CA LYS A 153 -4.47 0.45 -24.05
C LYS A 153 -3.26 -0.46 -24.32
N LEU A 154 -2.15 -0.31 -23.60
CA LEU A 154 -0.86 -0.94 -23.96
C LEU A 154 -0.15 -1.71 -22.83
N GLY A 155 -0.69 -1.72 -21.61
CA GLY A 155 -0.16 -2.53 -20.50
C GLY A 155 1.35 -2.34 -20.27
N LYS A 156 2.11 -3.45 -20.15
CA LYS A 156 3.57 -3.42 -19.91
C LYS A 156 4.39 -2.72 -21.02
N VAL A 157 3.84 -2.61 -22.24
CA VAL A 157 4.53 -1.97 -23.39
C VAL A 157 4.58 -0.45 -23.22
N ALA A 158 3.60 0.15 -22.53
CA ALA A 158 3.62 1.58 -22.21
C ALA A 158 4.83 1.96 -21.35
N TYR A 159 5.23 1.10 -20.41
CA TYR A 159 6.44 1.29 -19.61
C TYR A 159 7.70 1.25 -20.48
N LEU A 160 7.78 0.34 -21.44
CA LEU A 160 8.94 0.22 -22.36
C LEU A 160 9.05 1.43 -23.29
N ILE A 161 7.94 1.91 -23.86
CA ILE A 161 7.94 3.10 -24.73
C ILE A 161 8.30 4.36 -23.94
N SER A 162 7.78 4.49 -22.71
CA SER A 162 8.12 5.61 -21.83
C SER A 162 9.61 5.58 -21.45
N ALA A 163 10.13 4.39 -21.10
CA ALA A 163 11.55 4.20 -20.85
C ALA A 163 12.41 4.59 -22.06
N PHE A 164 12.00 4.21 -23.28
CA PHE A 164 12.74 4.54 -24.50
C PHE A 164 12.69 6.05 -24.82
N LYS A 165 11.53 6.70 -24.70
CA LYS A 165 11.39 8.15 -24.92
C LYS A 165 12.19 8.98 -23.92
N SER A 166 12.12 8.63 -22.64
CA SER A 166 12.85 9.36 -21.60
C SER A 166 14.38 9.18 -21.77
N PHE A 167 14.85 8.10 -22.40
CA PHE A 167 16.28 7.84 -22.57
C PHE A 167 16.91 8.79 -23.60
N PHE A 168 16.18 9.13 -24.66
CA PHE A 168 16.65 10.01 -25.74
C PHE A 168 16.38 11.51 -25.52
N GLY A 169 15.65 11.88 -24.45
CA GLY A 169 15.27 13.26 -24.14
C GLY A 169 15.98 13.89 -22.95
N ASN A 170 16.83 13.15 -22.24
CA ASN A 170 17.37 13.60 -20.96
C ASN A 170 18.42 14.70 -21.14
N LYS A 171 18.19 15.81 -20.44
CA LYS A 171 19.22 16.81 -20.16
C LYS A 171 20.08 16.32 -19.00
N GLU A 172 21.37 16.64 -19.04
CA GLU A 172 22.25 16.44 -17.90
C GLU A 172 21.71 17.24 -16.70
N ILE A 173 21.55 16.59 -15.55
CA ILE A 173 21.09 17.21 -14.31
C ILE A 173 22.23 17.08 -13.30
N HIS A 174 22.76 18.22 -12.85
CA HIS A 174 23.73 18.25 -11.77
C HIS A 174 23.01 18.29 -10.42
N PHE A 175 23.26 17.30 -9.58
CA PHE A 175 22.74 17.24 -8.21
C PHE A 175 23.84 17.65 -7.23
N LYS A 176 23.47 18.43 -6.21
CA LYS A 176 24.26 18.56 -4.98
C LYS A 176 23.54 17.75 -3.91
N LEU A 177 24.20 16.73 -3.41
CA LEU A 177 23.69 15.91 -2.31
C LEU A 177 24.35 16.41 -1.02
N ASN A 178 23.57 16.43 0.06
CA ASN A 178 24.08 16.49 1.41
C ASN A 178 23.51 15.26 2.12
N ILE A 179 24.36 14.33 2.50
CA ILE A 179 23.99 13.07 3.14
C ILE A 179 24.67 13.05 4.50
N ASP A 180 23.87 13.05 5.56
CA ASP A 180 24.37 13.01 6.94
C ASP A 180 25.41 14.10 7.27
N GLY A 181 25.35 15.23 6.57
CA GLY A 181 26.25 16.38 6.74
C GLY A 181 27.36 16.50 5.68
N GLU A 182 27.48 15.54 4.76
CA GLU A 182 28.53 15.46 3.72
C GLU A 182 28.02 15.78 2.32
#